data_AF-A0AAU0SQQ0-F1
#
_entry.id   AF-A0AAU0SQQ0-F1
#
_cell.length_a   1.000
_cell.length_b   1.000
_cell.length_c   1.000
_cell.angle_alpha   90.00
_cell.angle_beta   90.00
_cell.angle_gamma   90.00
#
_symmetry.space_group_name_H-M   'P 1'
#
loop_
_entity.id
_entity.type
_entity.pdbx_description
1 polymer ?
#
loop_
_entity_poly.entity_id
_entity_poly.type
_entity_poly.pdbx_seq_one_letter_code
_entity_poly.pdbx_strand_id
1 'polypeptide(L)' 'MNIPIPPEPEDPNIDTPPLPTPPSEPAPIPEREPPENDPPPVQEPPTTLPPVIV' A
#
# COMPACT_ATOMS: atom_id res chain seq x y z
N MET A 1 -22.01 -54.02 -26.52
CA MET A 1 -21.26 -53.03 -27.31
C MET A 1 -20.45 -52.20 -26.32
N ASN A 2 -19.14 -52.44 -26.21
CA ASN A 2 -18.25 -51.60 -25.40
C ASN A 2 -17.79 -50.44 -26.28
N ILE A 3 -18.52 -49.33 -26.21
CA ILE A 3 -18.08 -48.11 -26.88
C ILE A 3 -16.99 -47.50 -25.99
N PRO A 4 -15.74 -47.34 -26.48
CA PRO A 4 -14.68 -46.74 -25.67
C PRO A 4 -15.07 -45.31 -25.29
N ILE A 5 -14.86 -44.97 -24.02
CA ILE A 5 -15.08 -43.60 -23.51
C ILE A 5 -13.92 -42.73 -24.03
N PRO A 6 -14.21 -41.54 -24.59
CA PRO A 6 -13.15 -40.62 -24.99
C PRO A 6 -12.30 -40.19 -23.78
N PRO A 7 -11.00 -39.92 -23.98
CA PRO A 7 -10.15 -39.42 -22.91
C PRO A 7 -10.65 -38.06 -22.40
N GLU A 8 -10.44 -37.79 -21.11
CA GLU A 8 -10.75 -36.49 -20.52
C GLU A 8 -9.83 -35.41 -21.12
N PRO A 9 -10.34 -34.19 -21.36
CA PRO A 9 -9.51 -33.07 -21.75
C PRO A 9 -8.40 -32.81 -20.71
N GLU A 10 -7.19 -32.52 -21.18
CA GLU A 10 -6.09 -32.11 -20.29
C GLU A 10 -6.47 -30.81 -19.57
N ASP A 11 -6.28 -30.77 -18.25
CA ASP A 11 -6.54 -29.56 -17.47
C ASP A 11 -5.42 -28.55 -17.74
N PRO A 12 -5.74 -27.36 -18.30
CA PRO A 12 -4.75 -26.37 -18.68
C PRO A 12 -3.96 -25.81 -17.49
N ASN A 13 -4.41 -26.04 -16.25
CA ASN A 13 -3.74 -25.58 -15.02
C ASN A 13 -2.77 -26.61 -14.43
N ILE A 14 -2.62 -27.78 -15.06
CA ILE A 14 -1.71 -28.83 -14.56
C ILE A 14 -0.26 -28.53 -14.90
N ASP A 15 -0.01 -27.95 -16.07
CA ASP A 15 1.36 -27.64 -16.54
C ASP A 15 1.80 -26.20 -16.25
N THR A 16 0.85 -25.28 -16.07
CA THR A 16 1.16 -23.90 -15.67
C THR A 16 0.81 -23.67 -14.21
N PRO A 17 1.79 -23.28 -13.36
CA PRO A 17 1.47 -22.85 -12.01
C PRO A 17 0.49 -21.68 -12.08
N PRO A 18 -0.44 -21.56 -11.11
CA PRO A 18 -1.36 -20.44 -11.07
C PRO A 18 -0.55 -19.14 -11.14
N LEU A 19 -1.03 -18.19 -11.95
CA LEU A 19 -0.42 -16.86 -12.00
C LEU A 19 -0.36 -16.31 -10.57
N PRO A 20 0.78 -15.74 -10.15
CA PRO A 20 0.86 -15.14 -8.83
C PRO A 20 -0.26 -14.10 -8.73
N THR A 21 -1.07 -14.21 -7.69
CA THR A 21 -2.06 -13.20 -7.38
C THR A 21 -1.35 -11.84 -7.30
N PRO A 22 -1.97 -10.75 -7.80
CA PRO A 22 -1.38 -9.43 -7.64
C PRO A 22 -1.08 -9.21 -6.15
N PRO A 23 0.03 -8.53 -5.81
CA PRO A 23 0.35 -8.27 -4.41
C PRO A 23 -0.86 -7.58 -3.78
N SER A 24 -1.35 -8.14 -2.68
CA SER A 24 -2.32 -7.43 -1.83
C SER A 24 -1.75 -6.07 -1.45
N GLU A 25 -2.61 -5.09 -1.19
CA GLU A 25 -2.18 -3.79 -0.69
C GLU A 25 -1.18 -3.95 0.47
N PRO A 26 -0.17 -3.06 0.56
CA PRO A 26 0.77 -3.08 1.68
C PRO A 26 0.00 -2.97 3.00
N ALA A 27 0.49 -3.68 4.02
CA ALA A 27 -0.09 -3.59 5.35
C ALA A 27 -0.07 -2.12 5.83
N PRO A 28 -1.10 -1.67 6.58
CA PRO A 28 -1.13 -0.31 7.11
C PRO A 28 0.08 -0.08 8.02
N ILE A 29 0.60 1.14 7.98
CA ILE A 29 1.72 1.55 8.83
C ILE A 29 1.24 1.52 10.30
N PRO A 30 1.94 0.85 11.23
CA PRO A 30 1.57 0.85 12.64
C PRO A 30 1.54 2.27 13.20
N GLU A 31 0.48 2.60 13.93
CA GLU A 31 0.41 3.87 14.66
C GLU A 31 1.52 3.90 15.72
N ARG A 32 2.27 5.01 15.76
CA ARG A 32 3.25 5.27 16.80
C ARG A 32 2.73 6.39 17.68
N GLU A 33 2.89 6.23 18.99
CA GLU A 33 2.63 7.33 19.90
C GLU A 33 3.54 8.51 19.56
N PRO A 34 3.03 9.74 19.62
CA PRO A 34 3.87 10.93 19.55
C PRO A 34 4.97 10.86 20.62
N PRO A 35 6.14 11.46 20.36
CA PRO A 35 7.18 11.57 21.39
C PRO A 35 6.62 12.25 22.65
N GLU A 36 6.97 11.72 23.83
CA GLU A 36 6.54 12.25 25.15
C GLU A 36 7.11 13.63 25.49
N ASN A 37 7.94 14.21 24.62
CA ASN A 37 8.55 15.51 24.85
C ASN A 37 7.54 16.63 24.57
N ASP A 38 7.58 17.67 25.40
CA ASP A 38 6.85 18.90 25.13
C ASP A 38 7.18 19.44 23.72
N PRO A 39 6.17 19.87 22.96
CA PRO A 39 6.41 20.51 21.67
C PRO A 39 7.26 21.77 21.87
N PRO A 40 8.06 22.17 20.86
CA PRO A 40 8.80 23.42 20.93
C PRO A 40 7.82 24.59 21.15
N PRO A 41 8.26 25.67 21.82
CA PRO A 41 7.43 26.84 21.98
C PRO A 41 6.99 27.37 20.62
N VAL A 42 5.71 27.66 20.49
CA VAL A 42 5.14 28.25 19.28
C VAL A 42 5.74 29.64 19.12
N GLN A 43 6.46 29.89 18.02
CA GLN A 43 6.95 31.24 17.73
C GLN A 43 5.80 32.08 17.18
N GLU A 44 5.57 33.23 17.80
CA GLU A 44 4.63 34.21 17.26
C GLU A 44 5.18 34.81 15.95
N PRO A 45 4.31 35.10 14.98
CA PRO A 45 4.73 35.82 13.78
C PRO A 45 5.27 37.21 14.17
N PRO A 46 6.22 37.76 13.39
CA PRO A 46 6.75 39.10 13.66
C PRO A 46 5.60 40.12 13.60
N THR A 47 5.46 40.91 14.66
CA THR A 47 4.50 42.02 14.73
C THR A 47 5.01 43.29 14.05
N THR A 48 6.28 43.31 13.65
CA THR A 48 6.89 44.45 12.98
C THR A 48 6.53 44.44 11.50
N LEU A 49 6.06 45.59 11.00
CA LEU A 49 5.82 45.77 9.57
C LEU A 49 7.17 45.83 8.85
N PRO A 50 7.32 45.16 7.70
CA PRO A 50 8.52 45.31 6.89
C PRO A 50 8.71 46.78 6.49
N PRO A 51 9.95 47.26 6.36
CA PRO A 51 10.22 48.64 6.01
C PRO A 51 9.61 48.98 4.65
N VAL A 52 8.86 50.09 4.59
CA VAL A 52 8.35 50.64 3.34
C VAL A 52 9.51 51.38 2.66
N ILE A 53 9.90 50.90 1.49
CA ILE A 53 10.87 51.59 0.63
C ILE A 53 10.14 52.77 -0.01
N VAL A 54 10.67 53.98 0.16
CA VAL A 54 10.18 55.25 -0.42
C VAL A 54 11.04 55.72 -1.58
#